data_AF-A0A3B9NGG0-F1
#
_entry.id   AF-A0A3B9NGG0-F1
#
_cell.length_a   1.000
_cell.length_b   1.000
_cell.length_c   1.000
_cell.angle_alpha   90.00
_cell.angle_beta   90.00
_cell.angle_gamma   90.00
#
_symmetry.space_group_name_H-M   'P 1'
#
loop_
_entity.id
_entity.type
_entity.pdbx_description
1 polymer ?
#
loop_
_entity_poly.entity_id
_entity_poly.type
_entity_poly.pdbx_seq_one_letter_code
_entity_poly.pdbx_strand_id
1 'polypeptide(L)'
;DKELLVEGIRLAEEAQHPRVIRDWEETLLHIAVLQNDIPMVRSFTEKFAIGYSFSSHYYNQWKNTYTSEEWRSVINDKINSIRAKSTGEKSSYSKHQDYWLLNEIGPIYIEENMFDQLLALVQRQTDLETILNYHEHLYKLHPAELMKLYSSLLDQHAESANKRNAYQRLMDIVFVIFKDIPSGRETLLAQMLHWKMIYRHRPAMMDELTNILDKINAQGE
;
A
#
# COMPACT_ATOMS: atom_id res chain seq x y z
N ASP A 1 7.36 -31.17 -25.04
CA ASP A 1 6.87 -29.77 -25.02
C ASP A 1 7.32 -28.98 -23.79
N LYS A 2 6.98 -29.36 -22.54
CA LYS A 2 7.49 -28.66 -21.33
C LYS A 2 9.02 -28.58 -21.25
N GLU A 3 9.73 -29.67 -21.56
CA GLU A 3 11.20 -29.70 -21.57
C GLU A 3 11.82 -28.70 -22.55
N LEU A 4 11.20 -28.49 -23.72
CA LEU A 4 11.66 -27.51 -24.71
C LEU A 4 11.44 -26.07 -24.23
N LEU A 5 10.37 -25.81 -23.48
CA LEU A 5 10.11 -24.50 -22.89
C LEU A 5 11.04 -24.21 -21.70
N VAL A 6 11.35 -25.21 -20.87
CA VAL A 6 12.33 -25.09 -19.79
C VAL A 6 13.73 -24.83 -20.35
N GLU A 7 14.12 -25.57 -21.40
CA GLU A 7 15.39 -25.33 -22.09
C GLU A 7 15.41 -23.96 -22.79
N GLY A 8 14.25 -23.55 -23.34
CA GLY A 8 14.04 -22.18 -23.81
C GLY A 8 14.40 -21.18 -22.73
N ILE A 9 13.73 -21.20 -21.57
CA ILE A 9 13.96 -20.29 -20.44
C ILE A 9 15.44 -20.23 -20.05
N ARG A 10 16.11 -21.38 -19.95
CA ARG A 10 17.54 -21.47 -19.64
C ARG A 10 18.39 -20.67 -20.64
N LEU A 11 18.07 -20.77 -21.93
CA LEU A 11 18.75 -20.01 -23.00
C LEU A 11 18.42 -18.50 -22.98
N ALA A 12 17.20 -18.09 -22.63
CA ALA A 12 16.87 -16.66 -22.50
C ALA A 12 17.43 -16.02 -21.22
N GLU A 13 17.61 -16.79 -20.15
CA GLU A 13 18.34 -16.37 -18.95
C GLU A 13 19.80 -16.07 -19.30
N GLU A 14 20.45 -16.94 -20.08
CA GLU A 14 21.81 -16.72 -20.60
C GLU A 14 21.89 -15.48 -21.51
N ALA A 15 20.85 -15.22 -22.30
CA ALA A 15 20.76 -14.05 -23.19
C ALA A 15 20.27 -12.75 -22.50
N GLN A 16 19.98 -12.78 -21.19
CA GLN A 16 19.46 -11.64 -20.42
C GLN A 16 18.23 -10.96 -21.04
N HIS A 17 17.25 -11.76 -21.47
CA HIS A 17 15.99 -11.25 -22.03
C HIS A 17 14.81 -11.41 -21.04
N PRO A 18 14.69 -10.55 -20.01
CA PRO A 18 13.73 -10.73 -18.92
C PRO A 18 12.27 -10.75 -19.36
N ARG A 19 11.91 -10.01 -20.42
CA ARG A 19 10.56 -10.03 -21.00
C ARG A 19 10.25 -11.38 -21.66
N VAL A 20 11.20 -11.96 -22.39
CA VAL A 20 11.03 -13.25 -23.06
C VAL A 20 10.89 -14.38 -22.04
N ILE A 21 11.65 -14.30 -20.94
CA ILE A 21 11.53 -15.23 -19.81
C ILE A 21 10.10 -15.17 -19.23
N ARG A 22 9.59 -13.96 -18.94
CA ARG A 22 8.23 -13.76 -18.42
C ARG A 22 7.16 -14.41 -19.33
N ASP A 23 7.23 -14.16 -20.63
CA ASP A 23 6.26 -14.69 -21.60
C ASP A 23 6.26 -16.23 -21.64
N TRP A 24 7.45 -16.85 -21.52
CA TRP A 24 7.57 -18.30 -21.47
C TRP A 24 7.12 -18.91 -20.14
N GLU A 25 7.38 -18.25 -19.02
CA GLU A 25 6.86 -18.69 -17.72
C GLU A 25 5.33 -18.61 -17.66
N GLU A 26 4.71 -17.58 -18.25
CA GLU A 26 3.26 -17.49 -18.39
C GLU A 26 2.71 -18.59 -19.31
N THR A 27 3.42 -18.95 -20.37
CA THR A 27 3.08 -20.09 -21.24
C THR A 27 3.15 -21.41 -20.48
N LEU A 28 4.20 -21.61 -19.66
CA LEU A 28 4.32 -22.81 -18.81
C LEU A 28 3.21 -22.89 -17.76
N LEU A 29 2.85 -21.76 -17.14
CA LEU A 29 1.70 -21.69 -16.24
C LEU A 29 0.40 -22.10 -16.96
N HIS A 30 0.17 -21.60 -18.18
CA HIS A 30 -1.01 -21.96 -18.96
C HIS A 30 -1.08 -23.47 -19.23
N ILE A 31 0.04 -24.08 -19.66
CA ILE A 31 0.12 -25.53 -19.88
C ILE A 31 -0.10 -26.29 -18.56
N ALA A 32 0.48 -25.83 -17.45
CA ALA A 32 0.31 -26.45 -16.14
C ALA A 32 -1.15 -26.46 -15.69
N VAL A 33 -1.88 -25.36 -15.90
CA VAL A 33 -3.32 -25.28 -15.63
C VAL A 33 -4.09 -26.29 -16.48
N LEU A 34 -3.84 -26.37 -17.78
CA LEU A 34 -4.51 -27.32 -18.68
C LEU A 34 -4.27 -28.79 -18.29
N GLN A 35 -3.09 -29.09 -17.74
CA GLN A 35 -2.70 -30.43 -17.32
C GLN A 35 -3.10 -30.76 -15.88
N ASN A 36 -3.72 -29.84 -15.15
CA ASN A 36 -3.97 -29.96 -13.70
C ASN A 36 -2.69 -30.25 -12.89
N ASP A 37 -1.55 -29.70 -13.32
CA ASP A 37 -0.27 -29.78 -12.61
C ASP A 37 -0.24 -28.76 -11.47
N ILE A 38 -0.98 -29.07 -10.40
CA ILE A 38 -1.18 -28.18 -9.24
C ILE A 38 0.14 -27.71 -8.60
N PRO A 39 1.17 -28.55 -8.41
CA PRO A 39 2.46 -28.09 -7.89
C PRO A 39 3.10 -27.00 -8.76
N MET A 40 3.09 -27.17 -10.09
CA MET A 40 3.66 -26.19 -11.00
C MET A 40 2.83 -24.90 -11.06
N VAL A 41 1.49 -25.01 -11.06
CA VAL A 41 0.60 -23.84 -10.96
C VAL A 41 0.94 -23.03 -9.73
N ARG A 42 0.98 -23.66 -8.55
CA ARG A 42 1.30 -22.98 -7.27
C ARG A 42 2.62 -22.24 -7.34
N SER A 43 3.67 -22.87 -7.86
CA SER A 43 5.00 -22.27 -7.97
C SER A 43 5.01 -20.99 -8.82
N PHE A 44 4.41 -21.04 -10.01
CA PHE A 44 4.36 -19.87 -10.90
C PHE A 44 3.43 -18.78 -10.37
N THR A 45 2.25 -19.14 -9.88
CA THR A 45 1.29 -18.15 -9.37
C THR A 45 1.82 -17.45 -8.12
N GLU A 46 2.51 -18.17 -7.22
CA GLU A 46 3.20 -17.55 -6.08
C GLU A 46 4.29 -16.57 -6.54
N LYS A 47 5.14 -16.99 -7.49
CA LYS A 47 6.21 -16.17 -8.04
C LYS A 47 5.66 -14.89 -8.65
N PHE A 48 4.59 -14.97 -9.44
CA PHE A 48 4.01 -13.82 -10.10
C PHE A 48 3.17 -12.94 -9.17
N ALA A 49 2.59 -13.51 -8.11
CA ALA A 49 1.81 -12.77 -7.13
C ALA A 49 2.69 -11.83 -6.28
N ILE A 50 3.89 -12.26 -5.88
CA ILE A 50 4.73 -11.55 -4.88
C ILE A 50 6.12 -11.19 -5.43
N GLY A 51 6.43 -11.49 -6.70
CA GLY A 51 7.80 -11.39 -7.24
C GLY A 51 8.37 -9.97 -7.40
N TYR A 52 7.70 -9.10 -8.18
CA TYR A 52 8.17 -7.73 -8.48
C TYR A 52 7.21 -6.67 -7.96
N SER A 53 5.93 -6.85 -8.28
CA SER A 53 4.83 -6.02 -7.82
C SER A 53 3.70 -6.96 -7.48
N PHE A 54 2.94 -6.64 -6.43
CA PHE A 54 1.81 -7.47 -6.05
C PHE A 54 0.82 -7.62 -7.21
N SER A 55 0.41 -8.85 -7.50
CA SER A 55 -0.61 -9.14 -8.52
C SER A 55 -1.78 -9.87 -7.90
N SER A 56 -2.90 -9.16 -7.71
CA SER A 56 -4.16 -9.74 -7.22
C SER A 56 -4.64 -10.89 -8.12
N HIS A 57 -4.43 -10.80 -9.43
CA HIS A 57 -4.80 -11.85 -10.38
C HIS A 57 -4.09 -13.18 -10.08
N TYR A 58 -2.75 -13.16 -10.02
CA TYR A 58 -1.97 -14.36 -9.74
C TYR A 58 -2.11 -14.82 -8.28
N TYR A 59 -2.30 -13.88 -7.35
CA TYR A 59 -2.55 -14.18 -5.95
C TYR A 59 -3.85 -14.99 -5.77
N ASN A 60 -4.94 -14.55 -6.40
CA ASN A 60 -6.20 -15.26 -6.36
C ASN A 60 -6.13 -16.61 -7.08
N GLN A 61 -5.39 -16.71 -8.19
CA GLN A 61 -5.14 -17.99 -8.84
C GLN A 61 -4.37 -18.94 -7.92
N TRP A 62 -3.35 -18.46 -7.21
CA TRP A 62 -2.59 -19.24 -6.23
C TRP A 62 -3.46 -19.74 -5.09
N LYS A 63 -4.23 -18.83 -4.48
CA LYS A 63 -5.17 -19.10 -3.39
C LYS A 63 -6.19 -20.18 -3.76
N ASN A 64 -6.76 -20.10 -4.96
CA ASN A 64 -7.76 -21.04 -5.45
C ASN A 64 -7.23 -22.48 -5.68
N THR A 65 -5.91 -22.71 -5.60
CA THR A 65 -5.36 -24.07 -5.63
C THR A 65 -5.38 -24.77 -4.28
N TYR A 66 -5.77 -24.11 -3.19
CA TYR A 66 -5.82 -24.64 -1.83
C TYR A 66 -7.24 -24.62 -1.28
N THR A 67 -7.52 -25.50 -0.32
CA THR A 67 -8.69 -25.30 0.56
C THR A 67 -8.48 -24.10 1.48
N SER A 68 -9.56 -23.55 2.05
CA SER A 68 -9.49 -22.42 2.98
C SER A 68 -8.58 -22.71 4.19
N GLU A 69 -8.62 -23.94 4.70
CA GLU A 69 -7.82 -24.39 5.84
C GLU A 69 -6.33 -24.46 5.50
N GLU A 70 -5.98 -25.05 4.35
CA GLU A 70 -4.59 -25.13 3.89
C GLU A 70 -4.03 -23.75 3.56
N TRP A 71 -4.83 -22.93 2.86
CA TRP A 71 -4.45 -21.58 2.45
C TRP A 71 -4.03 -20.73 3.63
N ARG A 72 -4.79 -20.81 4.74
CA ARG A 72 -4.48 -20.07 5.96
C ARG A 72 -3.08 -20.41 6.48
N SER A 73 -2.64 -21.66 6.42
CA SER A 73 -1.26 -22.01 6.81
C SER A 73 -0.26 -21.43 5.82
N VAL A 74 -0.47 -21.67 4.53
CA VAL A 74 0.43 -21.25 3.44
C VAL A 74 0.68 -19.74 3.47
N ILE A 75 -0.38 -18.93 3.57
CA ILE A 75 -0.22 -17.47 3.55
C ILE A 75 0.43 -16.95 4.82
N ASN A 76 0.15 -17.54 5.98
CA ASN A 76 0.81 -17.15 7.24
C ASN A 76 2.30 -17.49 7.21
N ASP A 77 2.68 -18.66 6.69
CA ASP A 77 4.08 -19.04 6.51
C ASP A 77 4.78 -18.08 5.54
N LYS A 78 4.10 -17.69 4.46
CA LYS A 78 4.60 -16.70 3.52
C LYS A 78 4.83 -15.34 4.18
N ILE A 79 3.84 -14.81 4.91
CA ILE A 79 3.93 -13.55 5.66
C ILE A 79 5.10 -13.60 6.65
N ASN A 80 5.26 -14.70 7.38
CA ASN A 80 6.35 -14.90 8.33
C ASN A 80 7.71 -14.94 7.63
N SER A 81 7.80 -15.57 6.45
CA SER A 81 9.03 -15.60 5.65
C SER A 81 9.45 -14.20 5.20
N ILE A 82 8.50 -13.34 4.82
CA ILE A 82 8.75 -11.95 4.42
C ILE A 82 9.21 -11.13 5.64
N ARG A 83 8.55 -11.29 6.79
CA ARG A 83 8.95 -10.66 8.06
C ARG A 83 10.38 -11.04 8.44
N ALA A 84 10.75 -12.32 8.35
CA ALA A 84 12.08 -12.80 8.69
C ALA A 84 13.19 -12.19 7.80
N LYS A 85 12.89 -11.92 6.52
CA LYS A 85 13.82 -11.19 5.63
C LYS A 85 14.08 -9.76 6.08
N SER A 86 13.10 -9.11 6.70
CA SER A 86 13.23 -7.74 7.21
C SER A 86 14.18 -7.64 8.42
N THR A 87 14.23 -8.68 9.27
CA THR A 87 14.92 -8.66 10.58
C THR A 87 16.34 -9.25 10.58
N GLY A 88 16.83 -9.76 9.44
CA GLY A 88 18.16 -10.40 9.39
C GLY A 88 19.32 -9.41 9.55
N GLU A 89 20.41 -9.83 10.21
CA GLU A 89 21.62 -9.02 10.51
C GLU A 89 22.32 -8.42 9.27
N LYS A 90 21.96 -8.86 8.07
CA LYS A 90 22.45 -8.35 6.77
C LYS A 90 21.35 -7.71 5.92
N SER A 91 20.23 -7.29 6.51
CA SER A 91 19.16 -6.68 5.71
C SER A 91 19.65 -5.34 5.14
N SER A 92 19.70 -5.26 3.81
CA SER A 92 20.00 -4.01 3.08
C SER A 92 18.92 -2.93 3.31
N TYR A 93 17.87 -3.26 4.06
CA TYR A 93 16.66 -2.48 4.25
C TYR A 93 16.57 -1.83 5.64
N SER A 94 17.60 -1.94 6.48
CA SER A 94 17.55 -1.51 7.89
C SER A 94 17.11 -0.06 8.12
N LYS A 95 17.38 0.86 7.18
CA LYS A 95 16.97 2.27 7.26
C LYS A 95 15.50 2.53 6.88
N HIS A 96 14.87 1.61 6.15
CA HIS A 96 13.50 1.74 5.62
C HIS A 96 12.72 0.43 5.80
N GLN A 97 12.97 -0.28 6.90
CA GLN A 97 12.46 -1.63 7.12
C GLN A 97 10.93 -1.64 7.15
N ASP A 98 10.32 -0.71 7.89
CA ASP A 98 8.86 -0.64 8.00
C ASP A 98 8.20 -0.27 6.67
N TYR A 99 8.82 0.61 5.87
CA TYR A 99 8.32 0.96 4.53
C TYR A 99 8.38 -0.23 3.58
N TRP A 100 9.52 -0.93 3.53
CA TRP A 100 9.68 -2.14 2.72
C TRP A 100 8.67 -3.21 3.14
N LEU A 101 8.54 -3.46 4.44
CA LEU A 101 7.63 -4.47 4.97
C LEU A 101 6.17 -4.16 4.63
N LEU A 102 5.77 -2.89 4.71
CA LEU A 102 4.42 -2.45 4.34
C LEU A 102 4.16 -2.63 2.84
N ASN A 103 5.14 -2.36 1.97
CA ASN A 103 4.99 -2.58 0.53
C ASN A 103 4.86 -4.06 0.17
N GLU A 104 5.59 -4.94 0.85
CA GLU A 104 5.57 -6.38 0.57
C GLU A 104 4.31 -7.08 1.12
N ILE A 105 3.86 -6.69 2.32
CA ILE A 105 2.78 -7.39 3.04
C ILE A 105 1.45 -6.65 2.97
N GLY A 106 1.45 -5.32 2.80
CA GLY A 106 0.24 -4.50 2.77
C GLY A 106 -0.81 -5.01 1.77
N PRO A 107 -0.45 -5.28 0.51
CA PRO A 107 -1.38 -5.85 -0.47
C PRO A 107 -1.93 -7.22 -0.08
N ILE A 108 -1.11 -8.07 0.56
CA ILE A 108 -1.55 -9.37 1.09
C ILE A 108 -2.61 -9.17 2.18
N TYR A 109 -2.42 -8.21 3.09
CA TYR A 109 -3.40 -7.91 4.12
C TYR A 109 -4.71 -7.37 3.57
N ILE A 110 -4.68 -6.63 2.47
CA ILE A 110 -5.89 -6.17 1.78
C ILE A 110 -6.65 -7.37 1.21
N GLU A 111 -6.00 -8.24 0.44
CA GLU A 111 -6.64 -9.43 -0.17
C GLU A 111 -7.18 -10.42 0.87
N GLU A 112 -6.51 -10.55 2.01
CA GLU A 112 -6.93 -11.43 3.11
C GLU A 112 -7.83 -10.74 4.15
N ASN A 113 -8.23 -9.48 3.92
CA ASN A 113 -9.06 -8.67 4.84
C ASN A 113 -8.48 -8.58 6.27
N MET A 114 -7.14 -8.57 6.39
CA MET A 114 -6.39 -8.48 7.65
C MET A 114 -6.13 -7.01 8.03
N PHE A 115 -7.21 -6.24 8.19
CA PHE A 115 -7.12 -4.77 8.32
C PHE A 115 -6.48 -4.31 9.63
N ASP A 116 -6.65 -5.05 10.74
CA ASP A 116 -5.97 -4.74 12.01
C ASP A 116 -4.43 -4.83 11.87
N GLN A 117 -3.96 -5.88 11.18
CA GLN A 117 -2.54 -6.10 10.93
C GLN A 117 -1.98 -5.08 9.93
N LEU A 118 -2.79 -4.67 8.95
CA LEU A 118 -2.46 -3.58 8.04
C LEU A 118 -2.28 -2.27 8.79
N LEU A 119 -3.26 -1.90 9.63
CA LEU A 119 -3.19 -0.70 10.46
C LEU A 119 -1.92 -0.68 11.32
N ALA A 120 -1.58 -1.82 11.95
CA ALA A 120 -0.40 -1.93 12.80
C ALA A 120 0.93 -1.69 12.06
N LEU A 121 1.00 -1.93 10.74
CA LEU A 121 2.14 -1.56 9.90
C LEU A 121 2.08 -0.11 9.42
N VAL A 122 0.89 0.38 9.08
CA VAL A 122 0.66 1.77 8.66
C VAL A 122 1.02 2.75 9.79
N GLN A 123 0.70 2.42 11.05
CA GLN A 123 1.02 3.25 12.22
C GLN A 123 2.52 3.42 12.50
N ARG A 124 3.37 2.60 11.87
CA ARG A 124 4.84 2.71 11.99
C ARG A 124 5.44 3.65 10.97
N GLN A 125 4.66 4.03 9.95
CA GLN A 125 5.12 4.93 8.91
C GLN A 125 5.09 6.38 9.41
N THR A 126 6.01 7.17 8.88
CA THR A 126 6.12 8.61 9.17
C THR A 126 5.85 9.46 7.94
N ASP A 127 5.69 8.86 6.77
CA ASP A 127 5.40 9.54 5.52
C ASP A 127 3.88 9.55 5.25
N LEU A 128 3.31 10.75 5.12
CA LEU A 128 1.87 10.92 4.95
C LEU A 128 1.36 10.29 3.65
N GLU A 129 2.10 10.44 2.55
CA GLU A 129 1.71 9.89 1.25
C GLU A 129 1.67 8.35 1.28
N THR A 130 2.64 7.71 1.92
CA THR A 130 2.65 6.26 2.16
C THR A 130 1.41 5.80 2.93
N ILE A 131 1.01 6.52 3.97
CA ILE A 131 -0.17 6.19 4.78
C ILE A 131 -1.46 6.39 3.96
N LEU A 132 -1.52 7.43 3.14
CA LEU A 132 -2.68 7.73 2.31
C LEU A 132 -2.97 6.65 1.25
N ASN A 133 -1.95 5.91 0.79
CA ASN A 133 -2.14 4.77 -0.10
C ASN A 133 -3.05 3.68 0.50
N TYR A 134 -3.22 3.64 1.81
CA TYR A 134 -4.06 2.68 2.52
C TYR A 134 -5.33 3.30 3.09
N HIS A 135 -5.59 4.60 2.83
CA HIS A 135 -6.72 5.31 3.40
C HIS A 135 -8.04 4.62 3.08
N GLU A 136 -8.30 4.34 1.80
CA GLU A 136 -9.57 3.77 1.32
C GLU A 136 -9.93 2.42 1.94
N HIS A 137 -8.92 1.66 2.35
CA HIS A 137 -9.08 0.35 2.99
C HIS A 137 -9.32 0.44 4.50
N LEU A 138 -8.87 1.51 5.14
CA LEU A 138 -8.80 1.60 6.60
C LEU A 138 -9.80 2.59 7.20
N TYR A 139 -10.20 3.66 6.50
CA TYR A 139 -10.94 4.77 7.12
C TYR A 139 -12.30 4.36 7.71
N LYS A 140 -12.99 3.39 7.10
CA LYS A 140 -14.28 2.91 7.59
C LYS A 140 -14.15 2.02 8.82
N LEU A 141 -13.02 1.33 8.96
CA LEU A 141 -12.79 0.32 10.00
C LEU A 141 -12.06 0.91 11.21
N HIS A 142 -11.11 1.83 10.97
CA HIS A 142 -10.23 2.41 11.97
C HIS A 142 -10.15 3.95 11.87
N PRO A 143 -11.28 4.67 11.87
CA PRO A 143 -11.30 6.12 11.69
C PRO A 143 -10.57 6.86 12.81
N ALA A 144 -10.69 6.40 14.07
CA ALA A 144 -10.09 7.07 15.22
C ALA A 144 -8.56 6.95 15.21
N GLU A 145 -8.05 5.76 14.90
CA GLU A 145 -6.63 5.46 14.84
C GLU A 145 -5.96 6.20 13.68
N LEU A 146 -6.62 6.26 12.53
CA LEU A 146 -6.14 7.04 11.39
C LEU A 146 -6.14 8.54 11.69
N MET A 147 -7.20 9.08 12.31
CA MET A 147 -7.23 10.50 12.68
C MET A 147 -6.10 10.89 13.63
N LYS A 148 -5.77 10.02 14.60
CA LYS A 148 -4.63 10.23 15.49
C LYS A 148 -3.31 10.33 14.73
N LEU A 149 -3.12 9.47 13.72
CA LEU A 149 -1.93 9.47 12.86
C LEU A 149 -1.88 10.70 11.95
N TYR A 150 -3.00 11.03 11.29
CA TYR A 150 -3.08 12.17 10.39
C TYR A 150 -2.81 13.48 11.09
N SER A 151 -3.35 13.69 12.29
CA SER A 151 -3.24 14.97 13.00
C SER A 151 -1.78 15.43 13.11
N SER A 152 -0.88 14.57 13.58
CA SER A 152 0.55 14.91 13.71
C SER A 152 1.26 15.10 12.36
N LEU A 153 0.91 14.30 11.36
CA LEU A 153 1.58 14.33 10.06
C LEU A 153 1.17 15.55 9.24
N LEU A 154 -0.11 15.93 9.32
CA LEU A 154 -0.63 17.13 8.70
C LEU A 154 0.05 18.39 9.25
N ASP A 155 0.32 18.46 10.56
CA ASP A 155 1.09 19.55 11.16
C ASP A 155 2.52 19.64 10.60
N GLN A 156 3.21 18.50 10.51
CA GLN A 156 4.55 18.44 9.92
C GLN A 156 4.56 18.88 8.44
N HIS A 157 3.55 18.49 7.68
CA HIS A 157 3.38 18.94 6.29
C HIS A 157 3.08 20.45 6.21
N ALA A 158 2.25 20.98 7.10
CA ALA A 158 1.95 22.42 7.16
C ALA A 158 3.19 23.26 7.49
N GLU A 159 4.02 22.77 8.41
CA GLU A 159 5.25 23.44 8.83
C GLU A 159 6.28 23.49 7.69
N SER A 160 6.52 22.33 7.05
CA SER A 160 7.54 22.15 6.01
C SER A 160 7.15 22.72 4.64
N ALA A 161 5.85 22.87 4.36
CA ALA A 161 5.37 23.45 3.11
C ALA A 161 5.80 24.92 2.98
N ASN A 162 6.39 25.26 1.82
CA ASN A 162 6.91 26.60 1.52
C ASN A 162 6.48 27.16 0.15
N LYS A 163 5.67 26.40 -0.61
CA LYS A 163 5.18 26.76 -1.93
C LYS A 163 3.69 26.57 -2.01
N ARG A 164 3.03 27.36 -2.87
CA ARG A 164 1.57 27.33 -3.05
C ARG A 164 1.04 25.94 -3.39
N ASN A 165 1.72 25.21 -4.28
CA ASN A 165 1.33 23.85 -4.65
C ASN A 165 1.38 22.86 -3.46
N ALA A 166 2.33 23.03 -2.54
CA ALA A 166 2.42 22.21 -1.34
C ALA A 166 1.26 22.51 -0.36
N TYR A 167 0.87 23.77 -0.21
CA TYR A 167 -0.32 24.13 0.59
C TYR A 167 -1.62 23.59 -0.04
N GLN A 168 -1.74 23.67 -1.37
CA GLN A 168 -2.89 23.09 -2.08
C GLN A 168 -2.99 21.59 -1.84
N ARG A 169 -1.88 20.85 -2.02
CA ARG A 169 -1.84 19.41 -1.76
C ARG A 169 -2.25 19.08 -0.32
N LEU A 170 -1.76 19.84 0.67
CA LEU A 170 -2.14 19.67 2.06
C LEU A 170 -3.65 19.86 2.27
N MET A 171 -4.24 20.94 1.71
CA MET A 171 -5.67 21.20 1.86
C MET A 171 -6.52 20.15 1.14
N ASP A 172 -6.07 19.64 -0.01
CA ASP A 172 -6.75 18.55 -0.72
C ASP A 172 -6.78 17.27 0.14
N ILE A 173 -5.66 16.94 0.80
CA ILE A 173 -5.60 15.80 1.73
C ILE A 173 -6.56 16.01 2.90
N VAL A 174 -6.52 17.19 3.55
CA VAL A 174 -7.40 17.52 4.68
C VAL A 174 -8.86 17.39 4.26
N PHE A 175 -9.22 17.85 3.07
CA PHE A 175 -10.59 17.77 2.57
C PHE A 175 -11.06 16.34 2.32
N VAL A 176 -10.21 15.48 1.75
CA VAL A 176 -10.51 14.06 1.59
C VAL A 176 -10.78 13.42 2.96
N ILE A 177 -9.88 13.62 3.93
CA ILE A 177 -10.04 13.06 5.29
C ILE A 177 -11.31 13.62 5.96
N PHE A 178 -11.60 14.91 5.79
CA PHE A 178 -12.79 15.55 6.34
C PHE A 178 -14.10 14.94 5.82
N LYS A 179 -14.12 14.57 4.52
CA LYS A 179 -15.26 13.90 3.90
C LYS A 179 -15.41 12.47 4.39
N ASP A 180 -14.31 11.73 4.39
CA ASP A 180 -14.30 10.28 4.61
C ASP A 180 -14.39 9.90 6.10
N ILE A 181 -13.93 10.77 7.01
CA ILE A 181 -13.95 10.54 8.46
C ILE A 181 -14.78 11.62 9.19
N PRO A 182 -16.12 11.49 9.24
CA PRO A 182 -16.99 12.45 9.93
C PRO A 182 -16.64 12.69 11.40
N SER A 183 -16.18 11.66 12.12
CA SER A 183 -15.78 11.77 13.53
C SER A 183 -14.51 12.61 13.74
N GLY A 184 -13.72 12.87 12.69
CA GLY A 184 -12.50 13.67 12.75
C GLY A 184 -12.69 15.14 12.37
N ARG A 185 -13.89 15.54 11.93
CA ARG A 185 -14.16 16.88 11.38
C ARG A 185 -13.85 18.01 12.35
N GLU A 186 -14.26 17.88 13.60
CA GLU A 186 -14.00 18.88 14.63
C GLU A 186 -12.50 19.06 14.86
N THR A 187 -11.74 17.95 14.91
CA THR A 187 -10.28 17.97 15.02
C THR A 187 -9.64 18.70 13.85
N LEU A 188 -10.04 18.40 12.61
CA LEU A 188 -9.50 19.05 11.42
C LEU A 188 -9.84 20.54 11.36
N LEU A 189 -11.06 20.93 11.73
CA LEU A 189 -11.47 22.33 11.79
C LEU A 189 -10.63 23.09 12.82
N ALA A 190 -10.46 22.55 14.02
CA ALA A 190 -9.61 23.14 15.04
C ALA A 190 -8.16 23.29 14.57
N GLN A 191 -7.63 22.28 13.88
CA GLN A 191 -6.28 22.29 13.33
C GLN A 191 -6.10 23.34 12.23
N MET A 192 -7.04 23.46 11.29
CA MET A 192 -7.01 24.50 10.26
C MET A 192 -7.10 25.92 10.85
N LEU A 193 -7.94 26.12 11.88
CA LEU A 193 -8.02 27.40 12.60
C LEU A 193 -6.70 27.72 13.32
N HIS A 194 -6.05 26.71 13.91
CA HIS A 194 -4.74 26.87 14.52
C HIS A 194 -3.70 27.30 13.48
N TRP A 195 -3.63 26.62 12.32
CA TRP A 195 -2.75 27.00 11.21
C TRP A 195 -2.99 28.42 10.73
N LYS A 196 -4.26 28.84 10.61
CA LYS A 196 -4.63 30.22 10.24
C LYS A 196 -4.04 31.26 11.20
N MET A 197 -3.96 30.93 12.49
CA MET A 197 -3.37 31.79 13.52
C MET A 197 -1.84 31.85 13.42
N ILE A 198 -1.17 30.68 13.37
CA ILE A 198 0.29 30.60 13.45
C ILE A 198 0.98 30.95 12.12
N TYR A 199 0.32 30.73 10.98
CA TYR A 199 0.84 31.00 9.64
C TYR A 199 0.22 32.24 8.98
N ARG A 200 -0.35 33.17 9.75
CA ARG A 200 -0.97 34.41 9.27
C ARG A 200 -0.11 35.28 8.36
N HIS A 201 1.21 35.12 8.42
CA HIS A 201 2.19 35.85 7.59
C HIS A 201 2.56 35.10 6.29
N ARG A 202 1.84 34.01 5.95
CA ARG A 202 2.02 33.24 4.73
C ARG A 202 0.78 33.41 3.83
N PRO A 203 0.71 34.44 2.96
CA PRO A 203 -0.51 34.77 2.20
C PRO A 203 -1.05 33.60 1.39
N ALA A 204 -0.17 32.88 0.67
CA ALA A 204 -0.58 31.72 -0.12
C ALA A 204 -1.24 30.62 0.75
N MET A 205 -0.75 30.38 1.97
CA MET A 205 -1.38 29.41 2.87
C MET A 205 -2.74 29.90 3.37
N MET A 206 -2.86 31.19 3.67
CA MET A 206 -4.12 31.80 4.11
C MET A 206 -5.19 31.75 3.04
N ASP A 207 -4.81 31.95 1.77
CA ASP A 207 -5.71 31.81 0.63
C ASP A 207 -6.23 30.38 0.53
N GLU A 208 -5.35 29.37 0.57
CA GLU A 208 -5.78 27.96 0.47
C GLU A 208 -6.63 27.52 1.68
N LEU A 209 -6.31 28.00 2.89
CA LEU A 209 -7.12 27.76 4.09
C LEU A 209 -8.51 28.40 3.99
N THR A 210 -8.61 29.61 3.44
CA THR A 210 -9.90 30.28 3.26
C THR A 210 -10.74 29.53 2.23
N ASN A 211 -10.13 29.17 1.09
CA ASN A 211 -10.77 28.39 0.05
C ASN A 211 -11.34 27.07 0.57
N ILE A 212 -10.59 26.34 1.41
CA ILE A 212 -11.05 25.04 1.91
C ILE A 212 -12.16 25.19 2.96
N LEU A 213 -12.10 26.19 3.84
CA LEU A 213 -13.15 26.45 4.82
C LEU A 213 -14.46 26.85 4.13
N ASP A 214 -14.39 27.67 3.07
CA ASP A 214 -15.56 28.04 2.28
C ASP A 214 -16.19 26.82 1.59
N LYS A 215 -15.36 25.92 1.02
CA LYS A 215 -15.84 24.65 0.45
C LYS A 215 -16.52 23.76 1.48
N ILE A 216 -15.98 23.67 2.69
CA ILE A 216 -16.56 22.87 3.78
C ILE A 216 -17.92 23.44 4.20
N ASN A 217 -18.01 24.76 4.38
CA ASN A 217 -19.27 25.42 4.76
C ASN A 217 -20.36 25.23 3.70
N ALA A 218 -20.00 25.32 2.41
CA ALA A 218 -20.93 25.10 1.30
C ALA A 218 -21.44 23.64 1.16
N GLN A 219 -20.82 22.67 1.85
CA GLN A 219 -21.30 21.27 1.90
C GLN A 219 -22.16 20.98 3.14
N GLY A 220 -22.17 21.88 4.12
CA GLY A 220 -23.00 21.78 5.32
C GLY A 220 -24.39 22.41 5.18
N GLU A 221 -24.62 23.16 4.09
CA GLU A 221 -25.93 23.68 3.64
C GLU A 221 -26.60 22.72 2.64
#